data_AF-A0A7S3P486-F1
#
_entry.id   AF-A0A7S3P486-F1
#
_cell.length_a   1.000
_cell.length_b   1.000
_cell.length_c   1.000
_cell.angle_alpha   90.00
_cell.angle_beta   90.00
_cell.angle_gamma   90.00
#
_symmetry.space_group_name_H-M   'P 1'
#
loop_
_entity.id
_entity.type
_entity.pdbx_description
1 polymer ?
#
loop_
_entity_poly.entity_id
_entity_poly.type
_entity_poly.pdbx_seq_one_letter_code
_entity_poly.pdbx_strand_id
1 'polypeptide(L)'
;MAPKAGEVDSGAAKVSAPAYHVMTKEQTIADLGLNADLRKTGLSTAEAKARFEQYGPNQLTEKEKVTLLQRIWKQVSNVLVGILVFVAVVSLAKGIASSDAESRLTNFIEVGLITFVITLNTTIGIYQ
;
A
#
# COMPACT_ATOMS: atom_id res chain seq x y z
N MET A 1 -13.74 10.82 21.95
CA MET A 1 -12.64 10.75 20.96
C MET A 1 -13.22 10.10 19.71
N ALA A 2 -13.41 10.91 18.65
CA ALA A 2 -14.09 10.56 17.39
C ALA A 2 -13.09 9.94 16.37
N PRO A 3 -13.46 9.56 15.13
CA PRO A 3 -13.27 8.20 14.58
C PRO A 3 -12.38 8.10 13.31
N LYS A 4 -12.23 6.85 12.80
CA LYS A 4 -11.92 6.41 11.41
C LYS A 4 -10.49 6.49 10.83
N ALA A 5 -10.02 5.33 10.36
CA ALA A 5 -9.74 5.08 8.93
C ALA A 5 -9.64 3.55 8.67
N GLY A 6 -10.70 2.95 8.13
CA GLY A 6 -10.67 1.56 7.66
C GLY A 6 -11.94 0.72 7.83
N GLU A 7 -13.11 1.31 8.02
CA GLU A 7 -14.40 0.60 7.88
C GLU A 7 -14.48 -0.07 6.49
N VAL A 8 -14.20 -1.37 6.49
CA VAL A 8 -15.00 -2.48 5.97
C VAL A 8 -16.06 -2.14 4.91
N ASP A 9 -15.85 -2.65 3.69
CA ASP A 9 -16.86 -3.20 2.77
C ASP A 9 -16.11 -3.91 1.61
N SER A 10 -16.42 -5.08 1.05
CA SER A 10 -17.37 -6.17 1.27
C SER A 10 -16.84 -7.35 0.41
N GLY A 11 -16.78 -8.58 0.91
CA GLY A 11 -17.73 -9.57 0.39
C GLY A 11 -17.24 -11.02 0.40
N ALA A 12 -16.40 -11.42 1.35
CA ALA A 12 -16.06 -12.83 1.54
C ALA A 12 -16.54 -13.27 2.93
N ALA A 13 -17.46 -14.23 2.96
CA ALA A 13 -18.09 -14.77 4.16
C ALA A 13 -17.04 -15.11 5.23
N LYS A 14 -17.14 -14.49 6.41
CA LYS A 14 -16.38 -14.92 7.59
C LYS A 14 -16.94 -16.27 8.04
N VAL A 15 -16.35 -17.36 7.54
CA VAL A 15 -16.49 -18.67 8.16
C VAL A 15 -15.85 -18.56 9.54
N SER A 16 -16.67 -18.50 10.59
CA SER A 16 -16.20 -18.57 11.97
C SER A 16 -15.55 -19.94 12.19
N ALA A 17 -14.24 -20.02 12.02
CA ALA A 17 -13.50 -21.25 12.26
C ALA A 17 -13.62 -21.65 13.75
N PRO A 18 -14.04 -22.89 14.07
CA PRO A 18 -14.04 -23.38 15.44
C PRO A 18 -12.63 -23.34 16.05
N ALA A 19 -12.55 -23.34 17.38
CA ALA A 19 -11.28 -23.28 18.09
C ALA A 19 -10.52 -24.61 17.98
N TYR A 20 -9.91 -24.88 16.83
CA TYR A 20 -9.20 -26.14 16.54
C TYR A 20 -8.04 -26.44 17.51
N HIS A 21 -7.50 -25.42 18.19
CA HIS A 21 -6.41 -25.56 19.15
C HIS A 21 -6.83 -26.19 20.48
N VAL A 22 -8.13 -26.27 20.78
CA VAL A 22 -8.66 -26.95 21.98
C VAL A 22 -9.33 -28.29 21.67
N MET A 23 -9.47 -28.64 20.39
CA MET A 23 -10.11 -29.88 19.96
C MET A 23 -9.13 -31.04 19.97
N THR A 24 -9.62 -32.25 20.23
CA THR A 24 -8.82 -33.46 20.04
C THR A 24 -8.67 -33.75 18.54
N LYS A 25 -7.67 -34.58 18.19
CA LYS A 25 -7.38 -34.94 16.80
C LYS A 25 -8.58 -35.58 16.12
N GLU A 26 -9.28 -36.44 16.84
CA GLU A 26 -10.45 -37.19 16.36
C GLU A 26 -11.64 -36.24 16.14
N GLN A 27 -11.81 -35.25 17.02
CA GLN A 27 -12.85 -34.22 16.88
C GLN A 27 -12.60 -33.32 15.67
N THR A 28 -11.36 -32.89 15.45
CA THR A 28 -10.99 -32.07 14.28
C THR A 28 -11.17 -32.83 12.96
N ILE A 29 -10.85 -34.13 12.93
CA ILE A 29 -11.07 -34.98 11.74
C ILE A 29 -12.57 -35.11 11.44
N ALA A 30 -13.40 -35.32 12.46
CA ALA A 30 -14.85 -35.41 12.31
C ALA A 30 -15.47 -34.08 11.86
N ASP A 31 -15.05 -32.96 12.44
CA ASP A 31 -15.53 -31.62 12.12
C ASP A 31 -15.19 -31.20 10.68
N LEU A 32 -13.98 -31.52 10.22
CA LEU A 32 -13.54 -31.28 8.84
C LEU A 32 -14.13 -32.28 7.81
N GLY A 33 -14.98 -33.21 8.26
CA GLY A 33 -15.61 -34.24 7.43
C GLY A 33 -14.59 -35.16 6.75
N LEU A 34 -13.50 -35.50 7.46
CA LEU A 34 -12.41 -36.32 6.95
C LEU A 34 -12.53 -37.77 7.42
N ASN A 35 -11.98 -38.70 6.63
CA ASN A 35 -11.97 -40.11 6.97
C ASN A 35 -11.14 -40.40 8.23
N ALA A 36 -11.56 -41.36 9.06
CA ALA A 36 -10.82 -41.73 10.27
C ALA A 36 -9.39 -42.23 9.98
N ASP A 37 -9.17 -42.83 8.80
CA ASP A 37 -7.87 -43.32 8.33
C ASP A 37 -6.98 -42.26 7.68
N LEU A 38 -7.37 -40.97 7.72
CA LEU A 38 -6.60 -39.83 7.19
C LEU A 38 -5.14 -39.84 7.67
N ARG A 39 -4.91 -40.28 8.91
CA ARG A 39 -3.57 -40.34 9.50
C ARG A 39 -2.62 -41.30 8.78
N LYS A 40 -3.14 -42.32 8.11
CA LYS A 40 -2.35 -43.32 7.37
C LYS A 40 -2.30 -43.02 5.87
N THR A 41 -3.38 -42.44 5.34
CA THR A 41 -3.63 -42.36 3.88
C THR A 41 -3.58 -40.94 3.33
N GLY A 42 -3.69 -39.91 4.17
CA GLY A 42 -3.80 -38.52 3.73
C GLY A 42 -5.13 -38.23 3.02
N LEU A 43 -5.22 -37.06 2.39
CA LEU A 43 -6.36 -36.74 1.53
C LEU A 43 -6.23 -37.45 0.19
N SER A 44 -7.35 -37.89 -0.38
CA SER A 44 -7.37 -38.32 -1.79
C SER A 44 -7.16 -37.13 -2.73
N THR A 45 -6.73 -37.41 -3.96
CA THR A 45 -6.53 -36.39 -5.01
C THR A 45 -7.82 -35.65 -5.35
N ALA A 46 -8.97 -36.35 -5.34
CA ALA A 46 -10.28 -35.75 -5.58
C ALA A 46 -10.69 -34.79 -4.45
N GLU A 47 -10.49 -35.20 -3.19
CA GLU A 47 -10.78 -34.37 -2.01
C GLU A 47 -9.86 -33.16 -1.90
N ALA A 48 -8.58 -33.33 -2.25
CA ALA A 48 -7.62 -32.25 -2.29
C ALA A 48 -8.01 -31.21 -3.36
N LYS A 49 -8.45 -31.66 -4.55
CA LYS A 49 -8.92 -30.77 -5.61
C LYS A 49 -10.19 -30.01 -5.20
N ALA A 50 -11.18 -30.70 -4.64
CA ALA A 50 -12.41 -30.06 -4.16
C ALA A 50 -12.13 -29.00 -3.09
N ARG A 51 -11.22 -29.28 -2.15
CA ARG A 51 -10.81 -28.30 -1.12
C ARG A 51 -9.96 -27.17 -1.68
N PHE A 52 -9.13 -27.42 -2.68
CA PHE A 52 -8.39 -26.38 -3.38
C PHE A 52 -9.33 -25.40 -4.10
N GLU A 53 -10.40 -25.91 -4.72
CA GLU A 53 -11.44 -25.08 -5.33
C GLU A 53 -12.24 -24.28 -4.29
N GLN A 54 -12.47 -24.84 -3.10
CA GLN A 54 -13.21 -24.19 -2.02
C GLN A 54 -12.40 -23.11 -1.27
N TYR A 55 -11.16 -23.40 -0.91
CA TYR A 55 -10.34 -22.53 -0.05
C TYR A 55 -9.32 -21.68 -0.84
N GLY A 56 -9.08 -22.05 -2.10
CA GLY A 56 -8.08 -21.41 -2.92
C GLY A 56 -6.64 -21.83 -2.57
N PRO A 57 -5.65 -21.22 -3.23
CA PRO A 57 -4.25 -21.47 -2.93
C PRO A 57 -3.90 -20.98 -1.53
N ASN A 58 -3.14 -21.79 -0.78
CA ASN A 58 -2.59 -21.39 0.52
C ASN A 58 -1.39 -20.45 0.32
N GLN A 59 -1.65 -19.27 -0.24
CA GLN A 59 -0.69 -18.22 -0.49
C GLN A 59 -1.27 -16.90 -0.02
N LEU A 60 -0.43 -16.07 0.60
CA LEU A 60 -0.82 -14.72 0.96
C LEU A 60 -1.00 -13.91 -0.31
N THR A 61 -2.08 -13.13 -0.38
CA THR A 61 -2.25 -12.16 -1.47
C THR A 61 -1.07 -11.19 -1.45
N GLU A 62 -0.30 -11.18 -2.54
CA GLU A 62 0.78 -10.21 -2.70
C GLU A 62 0.20 -8.79 -2.66
N LYS A 63 0.86 -7.89 -1.94
CA LYS A 63 0.49 -6.47 -1.98
C LYS A 63 0.69 -5.95 -3.40
N GLU A 64 -0.27 -5.18 -3.90
CA GLU A 64 -0.13 -4.51 -5.18
C GLU A 64 1.15 -3.67 -5.18
N LYS A 65 1.99 -3.88 -6.19
CA LYS A 65 3.22 -3.11 -6.36
C LYS A 65 2.83 -1.69 -6.76
N VAL A 66 3.21 -0.72 -5.93
CA VAL A 66 2.97 0.70 -6.24
C VAL A 66 3.77 1.07 -7.49
N THR A 67 3.09 1.56 -8.51
CA THR A 67 3.69 1.95 -9.79
C THR A 67 4.50 3.24 -9.65
N LEU A 68 5.46 3.50 -10.55
CA LEU A 68 6.27 4.72 -10.52
C LEU A 68 5.42 6.00 -10.58
N LEU A 69 4.36 6.00 -11.39
CA LEU A 69 3.45 7.14 -11.50
C LEU A 69 2.69 7.39 -10.18
N GLN A 70 2.23 6.32 -9.51
CA GLN A 70 1.59 6.44 -8.19
C GLN A 70 2.56 6.98 -7.13
N ARG A 71 3.84 6.58 -7.17
CA ARG A 71 4.87 7.12 -6.27
C ARG A 71 5.08 8.62 -6.47
N ILE A 72 5.20 9.07 -7.72
CA ILE A 72 5.33 10.50 -8.05
C ILE A 72 4.10 11.27 -7.59
N TRP A 73 2.90 10.75 -7.85
CA TRP A 73 1.65 11.40 -7.45
C TRP A 73 1.55 11.56 -5.92
N LYS A 74 1.94 10.53 -5.17
CA LYS A 74 1.99 10.58 -3.71
C LYS A 74 2.95 11.67 -3.21
N GLN A 75 4.06 11.88 -3.90
CA GLN A 75 5.03 12.93 -3.56
C GLN A 75 4.49 14.33 -3.82
N VAL A 76 3.84 14.55 -4.96
CA VAL A 76 3.21 15.84 -5.30
C VAL A 76 2.03 16.15 -4.38
N SER A 77 1.25 15.14 -3.99
CA SER A 77 0.13 15.28 -3.05
C SER A 77 0.56 15.54 -1.59
N ASN A 78 1.86 15.58 -1.30
CA ASN A 78 2.35 15.92 0.03
C ASN A 78 2.18 17.43 0.27
N VAL A 79 1.47 17.79 1.35
CA VAL A 79 1.23 19.18 1.76
C VAL A 79 2.53 20.00 1.82
N LEU A 80 3.63 19.41 2.30
CA LEU A 80 4.92 20.10 2.37
C LEU A 80 5.48 20.41 0.98
N VAL A 81 5.40 19.46 0.04
CA VAL A 81 5.83 19.67 -1.36
C VAL A 81 4.93 20.70 -2.04
N GLY A 82 3.62 20.66 -1.77
CA GLY A 82 2.68 21.66 -2.25
C GLY A 82 3.04 23.09 -1.80
N ILE A 83 3.44 23.26 -0.53
CA ILE A 83 3.92 24.55 0.00
C ILE A 83 5.19 24.99 -0.73
N LEU A 84 6.17 24.09 -0.92
CA LEU A 84 7.41 24.42 -1.62
C LEU A 84 7.15 24.85 -3.08
N VAL A 85 6.28 24.13 -3.79
CA VAL A 85 5.87 24.50 -5.15
C VAL A 85 5.18 25.87 -5.15
N PHE A 86 4.31 26.15 -4.19
CA PHE A 86 3.67 27.46 -4.07
C PHE A 86 4.70 28.58 -3.87
N VAL A 87 5.67 28.40 -2.98
CA VAL A 87 6.77 29.37 -2.78
C VAL A 87 7.58 29.55 -4.06
N ALA A 88 7.92 28.46 -4.76
CA ALA A 88 8.63 28.53 -6.03
C ALA A 88 7.86 29.32 -7.10
N VAL A 89 6.53 29.15 -7.19
CA VAL A 89 5.69 29.92 -8.12
C VAL A 89 5.67 31.40 -7.77
N VAL A 90 5.53 31.74 -6.48
CA VAL A 90 5.56 33.14 -6.02
C VAL A 90 6.93 33.77 -6.28
N SER A 91 8.03 33.06 -6.01
CA SER A 91 9.38 33.55 -6.26
C SER A 91 9.70 33.68 -7.75
N LEU A 92 9.16 32.79 -8.58
CA LEU A 92 9.23 32.93 -10.04
C LEU A 92 8.44 34.16 -10.53
N ALA A 93 7.22 34.36 -10.04
CA ALA A 93 6.39 35.50 -10.40
C ALA A 93 7.06 36.83 -10.02
N LYS A 94 7.63 36.93 -8.81
CA LYS A 94 8.45 38.09 -8.38
C LYS A 94 9.64 38.28 -9.33
N GLY A 95 10.39 37.22 -9.64
CA GLY A 95 11.56 37.31 -10.52
C GLY A 95 11.26 37.73 -11.97
N ILE A 96 10.04 37.51 -12.45
CA ILE A 96 9.60 37.99 -13.78
C ILE A 96 9.10 39.44 -13.69
N ALA A 97 8.41 39.81 -12.61
CA ALA A 97 7.84 41.15 -12.42
C ALA A 97 8.87 42.21 -11.99
N SER A 98 9.99 41.81 -11.38
CA SER A 98 11.06 42.72 -10.99
C SER A 98 11.86 43.20 -12.21
N SER A 99 12.06 44.51 -12.32
CA SER A 99 12.92 45.14 -13.34
C SER A 99 14.39 45.26 -12.92
N ASP A 100 14.69 45.10 -11.64
CA ASP A 100 16.05 45.16 -11.09
C ASP A 100 16.81 43.85 -11.27
N ALA A 101 17.99 43.91 -11.92
CA ALA A 101 18.78 42.72 -12.24
C ALA A 101 19.19 41.91 -10.99
N GLU A 102 19.56 42.59 -9.90
CA GLU A 102 19.93 41.96 -8.63
C GLU A 102 18.77 41.14 -8.05
N SER A 103 17.58 41.73 -7.93
CA SER A 103 16.39 41.06 -7.41
C SER A 103 15.94 39.90 -8.29
N ARG A 104 16.07 40.02 -9.61
CA ARG A 104 15.78 38.90 -10.52
C ARG A 104 16.70 37.72 -10.23
N LEU A 105 18.02 37.97 -10.13
CA LEU A 105 19.00 36.91 -9.88
C LEU A 105 18.72 36.17 -8.57
N THR A 106 18.46 36.89 -7.47
CA THR A 106 18.13 36.26 -6.17
C THR A 106 16.88 35.39 -6.26
N ASN A 107 15.80 35.88 -6.89
CA ASN A 107 14.57 35.11 -7.06
C ASN A 107 14.78 33.86 -7.93
N PHE A 108 15.59 33.94 -9.00
CA PHE A 108 15.92 32.77 -9.82
C PHE A 108 16.75 31.72 -9.06
N ILE A 109 17.71 32.16 -8.23
CA ILE A 109 18.48 31.25 -7.37
C ILE A 109 17.55 30.58 -6.35
N GLU A 110 16.60 31.31 -5.76
CA GLU A 110 15.63 30.77 -4.82
C GLU A 110 14.75 29.69 -5.47
N VAL A 111 14.20 29.97 -6.66
CA VAL A 111 13.42 28.99 -7.45
C VAL A 111 14.27 27.77 -7.80
N GLY A 112 15.53 27.99 -8.18
CA GLY A 112 16.48 26.93 -8.48
C GLY A 112 16.73 26.01 -7.27
N LEU A 113 16.98 26.60 -6.09
CA LEU A 113 17.20 25.86 -4.85
C LEU A 113 15.96 25.05 -4.43
N ILE A 114 14.77 25.65 -4.49
CA ILE A 114 13.52 24.95 -4.14
C ILE A 114 13.28 23.78 -5.10
N THR A 115 13.43 24.01 -6.40
CA THR A 115 13.26 22.97 -7.43
C THR A 115 14.28 21.84 -7.23
N PHE A 116 15.52 22.18 -6.90
CA PHE A 116 16.59 21.22 -6.61
C PHE A 116 16.24 20.33 -5.40
N VAL A 117 15.78 20.93 -4.29
CA VAL A 117 15.36 20.20 -3.09
C VAL A 117 14.19 19.25 -3.39
N ILE A 118 13.17 19.71 -4.12
CA ILE A 118 12.03 18.88 -4.53
C ILE A 118 12.49 17.70 -5.40
N THR A 119 13.39 17.96 -6.35
CA THR A 119 13.92 16.93 -7.26
C THR A 119 14.72 15.87 -6.51
N LEU A 120 15.60 16.27 -5.59
CA LEU A 120 16.34 15.35 -4.74
C LEU A 120 15.40 14.51 -3.88
N ASN A 121 14.45 15.15 -3.21
CA ASN A 121 13.52 14.47 -2.31
C ASN A 121 12.62 13.46 -3.06
N THR A 122 12.20 13.82 -4.28
CA THR A 122 11.45 12.91 -5.17
C THR A 122 12.30 11.73 -5.62
N THR A 123 13.55 11.96 -6.01
CA THR A 123 14.46 10.90 -6.46
C THR A 123 14.74 9.89 -5.35
N ILE A 124 15.00 10.37 -4.13
CA ILE A 124 15.18 9.52 -2.94
C ILE A 124 13.91 8.73 -2.65
N GLY A 125 12.73 9.37 -2.69
CA GLY A 125 11.44 8.72 -2.46
C GLY A 125 11.04 7.69 -3.53
N ILE A 126 11.59 7.78 -4.74
CA ILE A 126 11.39 6.76 -5.78
C ILE A 126 12.27 5.54 -5.51
N TYR A 127 13.50 5.75 -5.02
CA TYR A 127 14.48 4.69 -4.77
C TYR A 127 14.20 3.90 -3.47
N GLN A 128 13.64 4.56 -2.45
CA GLN A 128 13.20 3.95 -1.19
C GLN A 128 11.81 3.28 -1.33
#